data_AF-A0A924XFU1-F1
#
_entry.id   AF-A0A924XFU1-F1
#
_cell.length_a   1.000
_cell.length_b   1.000
_cell.length_c   1.000
_cell.angle_alpha   90.00
_cell.angle_beta   90.00
_cell.angle_gamma   90.00
#
_symmetry.space_group_name_H-M   'P 1'
#
loop_
_entity.id
_entity.type
_entity.pdbx_description
1 polymer ?
#
loop_
_entity_poly.entity_id
_entity_poly.type
_entity_poly.pdbx_seq_one_letter_code
_entity_poly.pdbx_strand_id
1 'polypeptide(L)' 'MPRIDPERLLSDLRALRAIGAQGRGVVRPAFSAADMEARHWLKHRYQEAGLETTIDGVG' A
#
# COMPACT_ATOMS: atom_id res chain seq x y z
N MET A 1 7.26 -9.57 24.60
CA MET A 1 7.62 -8.84 23.37
C MET A 1 6.50 -9.00 22.35
N PRO A 2 6.19 -7.99 21.53
CA PRO A 2 5.21 -8.15 20.46
C PRO A 2 5.70 -9.19 19.42
N ARG A 3 4.76 -9.92 18.82
CA ARG A 3 5.01 -10.88 17.74
C ARG A 3 4.42 -10.36 16.44
N ILE A 4 5.09 -10.64 15.32
CA ILE A 4 4.56 -10.34 13.99
C ILE A 4 3.42 -11.30 13.68
N ASP A 5 2.38 -10.78 13.03
CA ASP A 5 1.34 -11.57 12.38
C ASP A 5 1.76 -11.82 10.92
N PRO A 6 2.18 -13.05 10.57
CA PRO A 6 2.65 -13.38 9.22
C PRO A 6 1.53 -13.38 8.18
N GLU A 7 0.30 -13.72 8.58
CA GLU A 7 -0.86 -13.75 7.68
C GLU A 7 -1.25 -12.34 7.29
N ARG A 8 -1.29 -11.43 8.27
CA ARG A 8 -1.51 -10.00 8.00
C ARG A 8 -0.46 -9.45 7.04
N LEU A 9 0.82 -9.74 7.29
CA LEU A 9 1.92 -9.28 6.44
C LEU A 9 1.77 -9.76 4.99
N LEU A 10 1.55 -11.07 4.79
CA LEU A 10 1.41 -11.62 3.44
C LEU A 10 0.13 -11.15 2.74
N SER A 11 -0.95 -10.95 3.48
CA SER A 11 -2.19 -10.39 2.95
C SER A 11 -1.98 -8.95 2.44
N ASP A 12 -1.38 -8.08 3.25
CA ASP A 12 -1.11 -6.69 2.87
C ASP A 12 -0.13 -6.61 1.67
N LEU A 13 0.89 -7.47 1.61
CA LEU A 13 1.79 -7.54 0.45
C LEU A 13 1.07 -7.98 -0.83
N ARG A 14 0.14 -8.94 -0.73
CA ARG A 14 -0.65 -9.40 -1.87
C ARG A 14 -1.61 -8.31 -2.36
N ALA A 15 -2.26 -7.60 -1.44
CA ALA A 15 -3.13 -6.48 -1.76
C ALA A 15 -2.36 -5.35 -2.45
N LEU A 16 -1.23 -4.91 -1.88
CA LEU A 16 -0.43 -3.83 -2.45
C LEU A 16 0.16 -4.18 -3.82
N ARG A 17 0.57 -5.43 -4.06
CA ARG A 17 1.09 -5.85 -5.37
C ARG A 17 0.00 -5.91 -6.45
N ALA A 18 -1.26 -6.11 -6.06
CA ALA A 18 -2.36 -6.16 -7.03
C ALA A 18 -2.52 -4.82 -7.76
N ILE A 19 -2.18 -3.71 -7.09
CA ILE A 19 -2.19 -2.36 -7.64
C ILE A 19 -0.98 -2.18 -8.56
N GLY A 20 -1.24 -2.17 -9.87
CA GLY A 20 -0.20 -2.13 -10.91
C GLY A 20 0.35 -3.50 -11.31
N ALA A 21 -0.35 -4.60 -10.96
CA ALA A 21 0.11 -5.94 -11.30
C ALA A 21 0.24 -6.12 -12.83
N GLN A 22 1.40 -6.64 -13.26
CA GLN A 22 1.64 -7.02 -14.65
C GLN A 22 2.34 -8.38 -14.70
N GLY A 23 1.57 -9.43 -15.04
CA GLY A 23 2.06 -10.81 -15.02
C GLY A 23 2.55 -11.21 -13.63
N ARG A 24 3.85 -11.53 -13.52
CA ARG A 24 4.49 -11.87 -12.23
C ARG A 24 5.07 -10.64 -11.50
N GLY A 25 5.12 -9.49 -12.16
CA GLY A 25 5.68 -8.25 -11.63
C GLY A 25 4.64 -7.18 -11.33
N VAL A 26 5.13 -5.97 -11.07
CA VAL A 26 4.32 -4.76 -10.86
C VAL A 26 4.93 -3.66 -11.72
N VAL A 27 4.11 -3.00 -12.53
CA VAL A 27 4.47 -1.77 -13.24
C VAL A 27 3.66 -0.64 -12.65
N ARG A 28 4.32 0.14 -11.81
CA ARG A 28 3.71 1.28 -11.11
C ARG A 28 4.66 2.46 -11.10
N PRO A 29 4.87 3.13 -12.26
CA PRO A 29 5.72 4.32 -12.34
C PRO A 29 5.23 5.40 -11.38
N ALA A 30 6.15 6.20 -10.85
CA ALA A 30 5.81 7.31 -9.96
C ALA A 30 4.76 8.24 -10.59
N PHE A 31 3.77 8.66 -9.79
CA PHE A 31 2.66 9.53 -10.18
C PHE A 31 1.72 8.98 -11.26
N SER A 32 1.86 7.70 -11.65
CA SER A 32 0.82 7.02 -12.42
C SER A 32 -0.45 6.86 -11.59
N ALA A 33 -1.59 6.61 -12.25
CA ALA A 33 -2.84 6.32 -11.57
C ALA A 33 -2.71 5.16 -10.56
N ALA A 34 -1.98 4.10 -10.93
CA ALA A 34 -1.72 2.98 -10.05
C ALA A 34 -0.84 3.35 -8.83
N ASP A 35 0.14 4.25 -9.01
CA ASP A 35 0.95 4.74 -7.88
C ASP A 35 0.10 5.54 -6.90
N MET A 36 -0.73 6.46 -7.42
CA MET A 36 -1.64 7.22 -6.58
C MET A 36 -2.62 6.30 -5.86
N GLU A 37 -3.18 5.30 -6.52
CA GLU A 37 -4.05 4.29 -5.88
C GLU A 37 -3.32 3.57 -4.73
N ALA A 38 -2.07 3.13 -4.94
CA ALA A 38 -1.28 2.45 -3.91
C ALA A 38 -0.98 3.34 -2.70
N ARG A 39 -0.73 4.63 -2.91
CA ARG A 39 -0.52 5.62 -1.84
C ARG A 39 -1.79 5.83 -1.02
N HIS A 40 -2.94 5.98 -1.68
CA HIS A 40 -4.23 6.10 -1.01
C HIS A 40 -4.61 4.83 -0.25
N TRP A 41 -4.33 3.65 -0.82
CA TRP A 41 -4.50 2.38 -0.12
C TRP A 41 -3.66 2.34 1.16
N LEU A 42 -2.36 2.68 1.09
CA LEU A 42 -1.48 2.68 2.26
C LEU A 42 -1.92 3.70 3.32
N LYS A 43 -2.33 4.90 2.88
CA LYS A 43 -2.92 5.93 3.75
C LYS A 43 -4.10 5.37 4.54
N HIS A 44 -4.98 4.61 3.89
CA HIS A 44 -6.12 3.98 4.55
C HIS A 44 -5.69 2.91 5.57
N ARG A 45 -4.71 2.05 5.23
CA ARG A 45 -4.19 1.03 6.16
C ARG A 45 -3.62 1.65 7.43
N TYR A 46 -2.96 2.80 7.32
CA TYR A 46 -2.48 3.57 8.48
C TYR A 46 -3.63 4.15 9.32
N GLN A 47 -4.68 4.67 8.68
CA GLN A 47 -5.87 5.15 9.39
C GLN A 47 -6.58 4.02 10.16
N GLU A 48 -6.71 2.83 9.56
CA GLU A 48 -7.26 1.64 10.23
C GLU A 48 -6.41 1.17 11.42
N ALA A 49 -5.10 1.46 11.40
CA ALA A 49 -4.20 1.24 12.53
C ALA A 49 -4.27 2.35 13.59
N GLY A 50 -5.14 3.36 13.43
CA GLY A 50 -5.31 4.46 14.37
C GLY A 50 -4.29 5.59 14.21
N LEU A 51 -3.62 5.70 13.06
CA LEU A 51 -2.65 6.76 12.78
C LEU A 51 -3.29 7.95 12.05
N GLU A 52 -2.83 9.16 12.37
CA GLU A 52 -3.10 10.35 11.56
C GLU A 52 -2.27 10.32 10.28
N THR A 53 -2.88 10.63 9.14
CA THR A 53 -2.23 10.52 7.83
C THR A 53 -2.48 11.69 6.91
N THR A 54 -1.43 12.11 6.21
CA THR A 54 -1.48 13.18 5.21
C THR A 54 -0.65 12.76 3.99
N ILE A 55 -1.11 13.13 2.80
CA ILE A 55 -0.32 13.13 1.56
C ILE A 55 -0.03 14.60 1.27
N ASP A 56 1.24 14.97 1.09
CA ASP A 56 1.65 16.35 0.87
C ASP A 56 1.47 16.78 -0.60
N GLY A 57 1.99 17.95 -0.95
CA GLY A 57 1.87 18.50 -2.30
C GLY A 57 2.66 17.76 -3.39
N VAL A 58 3.61 16.90 -3.01
CA VAL A 58 4.35 16.07 -3.97
C VAL A 58 3.56 14.80 -4.29
N GLY A 59 2.88 14.23 -3.29
CA GLY A 59 2.13 12.97 -3.42
C GLY A 59 2.84 11.80 -2.79
#